data_AF-A0A9P8AG95-F1
#
_entry.id   AF-A0A9P8AG95-F1
#
_cell.length_a   1.000
_cell.length_b   1.000
_cell.length_c   1.000
_cell.angle_alpha   90.00
_cell.angle_beta   90.00
_cell.angle_gamma   90.00
#
_symmetry.space_group_name_H-M   'P 1'
#
loop_
_entity.id
_entity.type
_entity.pdbx_description
1 polymer ?
#
loop_
_entity_poly.entity_id
_entity_poly.type
_entity_poly.pdbx_seq_one_letter_code
_entity_poly.pdbx_strand_id
1 'polypeptide(L)'
;MATCGYTVAHIHPDTLVTIGPPFVLGGWYLYGRWRKSLAEKNRNKVTSHDGIILICKYDESLLENVLVGVENEFDHFVEEVIKIADARIKDFLFQKSADQPLQYLLDENQQVSVHLSKDLDLFVVGEDGSFIKLAMPMFSSSLVELRKRVGTTEVYLVRQPTDDDVKNDAYRCRIEVVPFKQLILKSDVIVIETKE
;
A
#
# COMPACT_ATOMS: atom_id res chain seq x y z
N MET A 1 -15.80 9.74 44.87
CA MET A 1 -14.92 8.56 45.01
C MET A 1 -14.34 8.26 43.64
N ALA A 2 -13.03 8.44 43.46
CA ALA A 2 -12.36 8.16 42.20
C ALA A 2 -11.84 6.71 42.20
N THR A 3 -12.41 5.87 41.34
CA THR A 3 -11.95 4.50 41.11
C THR A 3 -10.73 4.53 40.19
N CYS A 4 -9.54 4.25 40.74
CA CYS A 4 -8.31 4.09 39.97
C CYS A 4 -8.25 2.67 39.39
N GLY A 5 -8.27 2.57 38.06
CA GLY A 5 -7.99 1.32 37.35
C GLY A 5 -6.50 1.18 37.05
N TYR A 6 -5.90 0.05 37.40
CA TYR A 6 -4.51 -0.28 37.08
C TYR A 6 -4.50 -1.31 35.96
N THR A 7 -3.65 -1.13 34.96
CA THR A 7 -3.41 -2.12 33.91
C THR A 7 -1.97 -2.62 33.99
N VAL A 8 -1.80 -3.94 33.90
CA VAL A 8 -0.50 -4.60 34.03
C VAL A 8 -0.07 -5.06 32.63
N ALA A 9 1.06 -4.54 32.15
CA ALA A 9 1.66 -4.97 30.88
C ALA A 9 2.91 -5.81 31.16
N HIS A 10 2.98 -6.99 30.55
CA HIS A 10 4.06 -7.96 30.74
C HIS A 10 5.15 -7.71 29.70
N ILE A 11 6.29 -7.13 30.10
CA ILE A 11 7.39 -6.76 29.17
C ILE A 11 8.62 -7.69 29.34
N HIS A 12 8.77 -8.42 30.46
CA HIS A 12 9.75 -9.51 30.64
C HIS A 12 9.38 -10.35 31.89
N PRO A 13 9.84 -11.62 32.04
CA PRO A 13 9.37 -12.54 33.08
C PRO A 13 9.62 -12.10 34.54
N ASP A 14 10.52 -11.14 34.78
CA ASP A 14 11.00 -10.79 36.13
C ASP A 14 10.75 -9.33 36.54
N THR A 15 9.97 -8.57 35.78
CA THR A 15 9.67 -7.17 36.15
C THR A 15 8.26 -6.76 35.74
N LEU A 16 7.41 -6.52 36.74
CA LEU A 16 6.08 -5.94 36.60
C LEU A 16 6.19 -4.42 36.77
N VAL A 17 6.13 -3.67 35.67
CA VAL A 17 6.08 -2.20 35.71
C VAL A 17 4.62 -1.77 35.71
N THR A 18 4.15 -1.19 36.82
CA THR A 18 2.80 -0.65 36.94
C THR A 18 2.75 0.72 36.28
N ILE A 19 2.24 0.78 35.05
CA ILE A 19 2.04 2.05 34.35
C ILE A 19 0.69 2.61 34.81
N GLY A 20 0.71 3.69 35.59
CA GLY A 20 -0.52 4.30 36.12
C GLY A 20 -1.43 4.84 35.01
N PRO A 21 -2.76 4.91 35.25
CA PRO A 21 -3.74 5.37 34.27
C PRO A 21 -3.40 6.72 33.58
N PRO A 22 -2.79 7.74 34.23
CA PRO A 22 -2.39 8.97 33.54
C PRO A 22 -1.36 8.75 32.42
N PHE A 23 -0.44 7.81 32.58
CA PHE A 23 0.56 7.49 31.57
C PHE A 23 -0.07 6.72 30.40
N VAL A 24 -1.02 5.83 30.68
CA VAL A 24 -1.78 5.12 29.64
C VAL A 24 -2.64 6.10 28.85
N LEU A 25 -3.36 6.99 29.53
CA LEU A 25 -4.19 8.04 28.90
C LEU A 25 -3.33 9.04 28.10
N GLY A 26 -2.19 9.46 28.66
CA GLY A 26 -1.23 10.31 27.97
C GLY A 26 -0.62 9.65 26.74
N GLY A 27 -0.24 8.37 26.85
CA GLY A 27 0.25 7.56 25.73
C GLY A 27 -0.78 7.42 24.61
N TRP A 28 -2.04 7.14 24.97
CA TRP A 28 -3.14 7.06 24.01
C TRP A 28 -3.40 8.41 23.31
N TYR A 29 -3.41 9.52 24.06
CA TYR A 29 -3.60 10.86 23.49
C TYR A 29 -2.46 11.24 22.52
N LEU A 30 -1.20 11.00 22.92
CA LEU A 30 -0.04 11.24 22.06
C LEU A 30 -0.07 10.36 20.81
N TYR A 31 -0.41 9.08 20.96
CA TYR A 31 -0.54 8.14 19.86
C TYR A 31 -1.60 8.58 18.85
N GLY A 32 -2.77 9.02 19.34
CA GLY A 32 -3.83 9.55 18.48
C GLY A 32 -3.38 10.76 17.67
N ARG A 33 -2.68 11.72 18.31
CA ARG A 33 -2.15 12.90 17.63
C ARG A 33 -1.06 12.55 16.60
N TRP A 34 -0.17 11.63 16.95
CA TRP A 34 0.87 11.15 16.05
C TRP A 34 0.28 10.44 14.82
N ARG A 35 -0.73 9.59 15.02
CA ARG A 35 -1.43 8.87 13.94
C ARG A 35 -2.11 9.84 12.96
N LYS A 36 -2.78 10.88 13.46
CA LYS A 36 -3.37 11.93 12.61
C LYS A 36 -2.33 12.64 11.77
N SER A 37 -1.21 13.06 12.37
CA SER A 37 -0.11 13.70 11.64
C SER A 37 0.51 12.78 10.58
N LEU A 38 0.61 11.48 10.85
CA LEU A 38 1.13 10.51 9.88
C LEU A 38 0.18 10.34 8.68
N ALA A 39 -1.12 10.30 8.92
CA ALA A 39 -2.14 10.23 7.88
C ALA A 39 -2.11 11.48 6.98
N GLU A 40 -2.05 12.68 7.57
CA GLU A 40 -1.94 13.93 6.82
C GLU A 40 -0.66 13.99 5.98
N LYS A 41 0.48 13.59 6.55
CA LYS A 41 1.77 13.53 5.81
C LYS A 41 1.68 12.59 4.60
N ASN A 42 1.06 11.42 4.75
CA ASN A 42 0.92 10.47 3.64
C ASN A 42 -0.09 10.95 2.60
N ARG A 43 -1.18 11.60 3.01
CA ARG A 43 -2.14 12.22 2.08
C ARG A 43 -1.49 13.33 1.24
N ASN A 44 -0.69 14.19 1.88
CA ASN A 44 0.00 15.28 1.19
C ASN A 44 1.02 14.75 0.15
N LYS A 45 1.66 13.61 0.40
CA LYS A 45 2.58 12.99 -0.58
C LYS A 45 1.92 12.62 -1.91
N VAL A 46 0.63 12.29 -1.91
CA VAL A 46 -0.15 11.94 -3.13
C VAL A 46 -0.70 13.20 -3.81
N THR A 47 -0.84 14.29 -3.06
CA THR A 47 -1.49 15.50 -3.59
C THR A 47 -0.53 16.36 -4.42
N SER A 48 0.78 16.30 -4.13
CA SER A 48 1.81 17.18 -4.72
C SER A 48 2.40 16.72 -6.05
N HIS A 49 2.30 15.43 -6.36
CA HIS A 49 2.75 14.80 -7.60
C HIS A 49 1.70 13.75 -7.90
N ASP A 50 1.00 13.77 -9.04
CA ASP A 50 0.38 12.57 -9.64
C ASP A 50 -0.60 12.88 -10.78
N GLY A 51 -0.50 12.07 -11.85
CA GLY A 51 -1.55 11.81 -12.81
C GLY A 51 -2.72 10.98 -12.24
N ILE A 52 -3.87 11.11 -12.89
CA ILE A 52 -5.14 10.53 -12.46
C ILE A 52 -5.28 9.11 -13.01
N ILE A 53 -5.72 8.17 -12.18
CA ILE A 53 -6.19 6.85 -12.61
C ILE A 53 -7.71 6.78 -12.53
N LEU A 54 -8.28 5.99 -13.43
CA LEU A 54 -9.69 5.64 -13.44
C LEU A 54 -9.79 4.17 -13.04
N ILE A 55 -10.57 3.90 -12.00
CA ILE A 55 -10.89 2.55 -11.54
C ILE A 55 -12.36 2.32 -11.88
N CYS A 56 -12.67 1.22 -12.56
CA CYS A 56 -14.04 0.91 -12.95
C CYS A 56 -14.82 0.40 -11.75
N LYS A 57 -16.09 0.79 -11.67
CA LYS A 57 -17.01 0.22 -10.68
C LYS A 57 -17.31 -1.23 -11.04
N TYR A 58 -17.45 -2.06 -10.03
CA TYR A 58 -17.81 -3.46 -10.22
C TYR A 58 -19.18 -3.60 -10.88
N ASP A 59 -19.23 -4.43 -11.93
CA ASP A 59 -20.46 -4.78 -12.63
C ASP A 59 -20.51 -6.31 -12.77
N GLU A 60 -21.53 -6.92 -12.16
CA GLU A 60 -21.76 -8.38 -12.15
C GLU A 60 -22.09 -8.92 -13.55
N SER A 61 -22.54 -8.06 -14.47
CA SER A 61 -22.86 -8.46 -15.84
C SER A 61 -21.63 -8.60 -16.75
N LEU A 62 -20.46 -8.14 -16.29
CA LEU A 62 -19.20 -8.24 -17.04
C LEU A 62 -18.65 -9.67 -17.02
N LEU A 63 -18.50 -10.23 -18.21
CA LEU A 63 -18.00 -11.60 -18.42
C LEU A 63 -16.54 -11.77 -17.95
N GLU A 64 -15.74 -10.71 -17.97
CA GLU A 64 -14.36 -10.72 -17.48
C GLU A 64 -14.28 -11.01 -15.98
N ASN A 65 -15.20 -10.47 -15.18
CA ASN A 65 -15.22 -10.70 -13.73
C ASN A 65 -15.50 -12.18 -13.41
N VAL A 66 -16.40 -12.80 -14.17
CA VAL A 66 -16.72 -14.22 -14.04
C VAL A 66 -15.53 -15.10 -14.44
N LEU A 67 -14.82 -14.75 -15.52
CA LEU A 67 -13.65 -15.51 -15.98
C LEU A 67 -12.47 -15.46 -15.01
N VAL A 68 -12.26 -14.32 -14.34
CA VAL A 68 -11.20 -14.13 -13.34
C VAL A 68 -11.61 -14.68 -11.97
N GLY A 69 -12.88 -15.08 -11.78
CA GLY A 69 -13.40 -15.56 -10.50
C GLY A 69 -13.52 -14.45 -9.47
N VAL A 70 -13.84 -13.24 -9.90
CA VAL A 70 -14.05 -12.07 -9.05
C VAL A 70 -15.51 -12.06 -8.59
N GLU A 71 -15.70 -12.46 -7.33
CA GLU A 71 -17.04 -12.59 -6.74
C GLU A 71 -17.50 -11.31 -6.04
N ASN A 72 -16.58 -10.38 -5.72
CA ASN A 72 -16.87 -9.20 -4.91
C ASN A 72 -16.29 -7.91 -5.50
N GLU A 73 -16.91 -6.77 -5.16
CA GLU A 73 -16.44 -5.43 -5.51
C GLU A 73 -15.01 -5.16 -5.00
N PHE A 74 -14.69 -5.61 -3.79
CA PHE A 74 -13.35 -5.45 -3.22
C PHE A 74 -12.29 -6.24 -4.03
N ASP A 75 -12.61 -7.46 -4.43
CA ASP A 75 -11.69 -8.29 -5.21
C ASP A 75 -11.47 -7.70 -6.60
N HIS A 76 -12.51 -7.11 -7.20
CA HIS A 76 -12.42 -6.39 -8.46
C HIS A 76 -11.50 -5.17 -8.34
N PHE A 77 -11.71 -4.37 -7.30
CA PHE A 77 -10.89 -3.19 -7.02
C PHE A 77 -9.41 -3.55 -6.84
N VAL A 78 -9.10 -4.60 -6.07
CA VAL A 78 -7.72 -5.04 -5.86
C VAL A 78 -7.09 -5.51 -7.17
N GLU A 79 -7.81 -6.29 -7.99
CA GLU A 79 -7.34 -6.74 -9.30
C GLU A 79 -7.04 -5.57 -10.25
N GLU A 80 -7.91 -4.56 -10.31
CA GLU A 80 -7.66 -3.38 -11.13
C GLU A 80 -6.44 -2.59 -10.66
N VAL A 81 -6.29 -2.39 -9.34
CA VAL A 81 -5.12 -1.72 -8.79
C VAL A 81 -3.84 -2.51 -9.08
N ILE A 82 -3.86 -3.84 -9.02
CA ILE A 82 -2.73 -4.71 -9.38
C ILE A 82 -2.34 -4.48 -10.85
N LYS A 83 -3.31 -4.53 -11.76
CA LYS A 83 -3.07 -4.35 -13.20
C LYS A 83 -2.44 -2.99 -13.49
N ILE A 84 -2.99 -1.93 -12.88
CA ILE A 84 -2.47 -0.56 -13.01
C ILE A 84 -1.06 -0.44 -12.44
N ALA A 85 -0.83 -1.03 -11.26
CA ALA A 85 0.47 -0.97 -10.61
C ALA A 85 1.55 -1.73 -11.39
N ASP A 86 1.23 -2.94 -11.88
CA ASP A 86 2.14 -3.76 -12.68
C ASP A 86 2.53 -3.07 -14.00
N ALA A 87 1.54 -2.51 -14.71
CA ALA A 87 1.80 -1.73 -15.93
C ALA A 87 2.76 -0.56 -15.66
N ARG A 88 2.51 0.20 -14.58
CA ARG A 88 3.33 1.37 -14.22
C ARG A 88 4.74 1.00 -13.77
N ILE A 89 4.90 -0.09 -13.03
CA ILE A 89 6.22 -0.60 -12.65
C ILE A 89 7.02 -0.97 -13.90
N LYS A 90 6.39 -1.64 -14.87
CA LYS A 90 7.01 -1.98 -16.16
C LYS A 90 7.39 -0.74 -16.95
N ASP A 91 6.49 0.22 -17.10
CA ASP A 91 6.76 1.48 -17.82
C ASP A 91 7.93 2.25 -17.21
N PHE A 92 7.96 2.34 -15.88
CA PHE A 92 9.06 2.98 -15.15
C PHE A 92 10.39 2.24 -15.37
N LEU A 93 10.39 0.90 -15.37
CA LEU A 93 11.57 0.09 -15.64
C LEU A 93 12.10 0.30 -17.05
N PHE A 94 11.22 0.36 -18.06
CA PHE A 94 11.62 0.63 -19.44
C PHE A 94 12.25 2.02 -19.58
N GLN A 95 11.69 3.03 -18.92
CA GLN A 95 12.17 4.42 -19.02
C GLN A 95 13.53 4.65 -18.32
N LYS A 96 13.82 3.92 -17.23
CA LYS A 96 15.03 4.11 -16.41
C LYS A 96 16.23 3.22 -16.75
N SER A 97 16.12 2.38 -17.77
CA SER A 97 17.00 1.24 -18.08
C SER A 97 18.50 1.52 -18.34
N ALA A 98 18.98 2.77 -18.22
CA ALA A 98 20.38 3.11 -18.50
C ALA A 98 21.28 3.42 -17.28
N ASP A 99 20.76 3.89 -16.13
CA ASP A 99 21.63 4.61 -15.17
C ASP A 99 21.54 4.21 -13.68
N GLN A 100 20.60 3.34 -13.25
CA GLN A 100 20.51 2.94 -11.82
C GLN A 100 20.08 1.47 -11.60
N PRO A 101 20.54 0.85 -10.49
CA PRO A 101 20.49 -0.60 -10.28
C PRO A 101 19.11 -1.05 -9.76
N LEU A 102 18.13 -1.15 -10.65
CA LEU A 102 16.88 -1.88 -10.42
C LEU A 102 17.09 -3.40 -10.58
N GLN A 103 18.29 -3.91 -10.26
CA GLN A 103 18.69 -5.30 -10.48
C GLN A 103 17.80 -6.29 -9.72
N TYR A 104 17.12 -5.86 -8.66
CA TYR A 104 16.21 -6.74 -7.93
C TYR A 104 14.84 -6.91 -8.61
N LEU A 105 14.47 -6.04 -9.56
CA LEU A 105 13.24 -6.15 -10.35
C LEU A 105 13.46 -6.82 -11.72
N LEU A 106 14.72 -7.00 -12.11
CA LEU A 106 15.12 -7.53 -13.42
C LEU A 106 15.77 -8.91 -13.24
N ASP A 107 15.45 -9.82 -14.15
CA ASP A 107 16.13 -11.11 -14.26
C ASP A 107 17.52 -10.98 -14.90
N GLU A 108 18.30 -12.06 -14.93
CA GLU A 108 19.61 -12.15 -15.59
C GLU A 108 19.55 -11.75 -17.08
N ASN A 109 18.39 -11.94 -17.71
CA ASN A 109 18.09 -11.54 -19.09
C ASN A 109 17.56 -10.10 -19.24
N GLN A 110 17.66 -9.27 -18.20
CA GLN A 110 17.08 -7.91 -18.14
C GLN A 110 15.55 -7.86 -18.36
N GLN A 111 14.85 -8.96 -18.12
CA GLN A 111 13.39 -9.04 -18.21
C GLN A 111 12.75 -8.73 -16.86
N VAL A 112 11.56 -8.12 -16.86
CA VAL A 112 10.80 -7.87 -15.63
C VAL A 112 10.31 -9.20 -15.07
N SER A 113 10.85 -9.62 -13.92
CA SER A 113 10.56 -10.93 -13.32
C SER A 113 9.73 -10.84 -12.05
N VAL A 114 9.06 -9.70 -11.82
CA VAL A 114 8.33 -9.46 -10.58
C VAL A 114 6.83 -9.57 -10.81
N HIS A 115 6.17 -10.28 -9.91
CA HIS A 115 4.73 -10.39 -9.86
C HIS A 115 4.20 -9.86 -8.53
N LEU A 116 3.14 -9.05 -8.60
CA LEU A 116 2.37 -8.62 -7.44
C LEU A 116 1.42 -9.75 -7.03
N SER A 117 1.37 -10.05 -5.74
CA SER A 117 0.38 -10.99 -5.21
C SER A 117 -0.98 -10.33 -5.02
N LYS A 118 -2.06 -11.11 -5.17
CA LYS A 118 -3.41 -10.68 -4.80
C LYS A 118 -3.58 -10.49 -3.29
N ASP A 119 -2.83 -11.27 -2.52
CA ASP A 119 -2.88 -11.22 -1.05
C ASP A 119 -2.24 -9.93 -0.54
N LEU A 120 -3.05 -9.09 0.11
CA LEU A 120 -2.61 -7.81 0.66
C LEU A 120 -1.93 -8.00 2.02
N ASP A 121 -0.77 -7.39 2.21
CA ASP A 121 -0.13 -7.30 3.53
C ASP A 121 -0.80 -6.24 4.41
N LEU A 122 -1.29 -5.15 3.80
CA LEU A 122 -1.91 -4.04 4.49
C LEU A 122 -3.00 -3.41 3.62
N PHE A 123 -4.15 -3.15 4.23
CA PHE A 123 -5.21 -2.32 3.68
C PHE A 123 -5.64 -1.30 4.73
N VAL A 124 -5.46 -0.01 4.44
CA VAL A 124 -5.85 1.08 5.33
C VAL A 124 -6.72 2.06 4.57
N VAL A 125 -7.89 2.34 5.13
CA VAL A 125 -8.81 3.36 4.64
C VAL A 125 -8.79 4.54 5.63
N GLY A 126 -8.73 5.76 5.11
CA GLY A 126 -8.85 6.99 5.90
C GLY A 126 -10.25 7.16 6.49
N GLU A 127 -10.37 7.97 7.55
CA GLU A 127 -11.65 8.19 8.25
C GLU A 127 -12.78 8.64 7.31
N ASP A 128 -12.46 9.45 6.29
CA ASP A 128 -13.43 9.98 5.31
C ASP A 128 -13.66 9.04 4.12
N GLY A 129 -13.04 7.85 4.08
CA GLY A 129 -13.09 6.94 2.93
C GLY A 129 -12.36 7.45 1.66
N SER A 130 -11.90 8.69 1.66
CA SER A 130 -11.28 9.33 0.49
C SER A 130 -9.83 8.90 0.23
N PHE A 131 -9.18 8.28 1.21
CA PHE A 131 -7.78 7.85 1.13
C PHE A 131 -7.69 6.35 1.37
N ILE A 132 -6.97 5.66 0.49
CA ILE A 132 -6.74 4.23 0.57
C ILE A 132 -5.23 4.00 0.44
N LYS A 133 -4.66 3.23 1.35
CA LYS A 133 -3.30 2.70 1.26
C LYS A 133 -3.38 1.18 1.16
N LEU A 134 -2.77 0.63 0.12
CA LEU A 134 -2.60 -0.79 -0.10
C LEU A 134 -1.11 -1.13 -0.02
N ALA A 135 -0.75 -2.24 0.61
CA ALA A 135 0.60 -2.80 0.52
C ALA A 135 0.52 -4.24 0.05
N MET A 136 1.30 -4.54 -0.99
CA MET A 136 1.24 -5.81 -1.71
C MET A 136 2.64 -6.42 -1.78
N PRO A 137 2.82 -7.69 -1.39
CA PRO A 137 4.11 -8.34 -1.50
C PRO A 137 4.44 -8.60 -2.99
N MET A 138 5.71 -8.36 -3.32
CA MET A 138 6.29 -8.65 -4.62
C MET A 138 7.13 -9.92 -4.55
N PHE A 139 6.93 -10.82 -5.49
CA PHE A 139 7.67 -12.07 -5.59
C PHE A 139 8.44 -12.16 -6.91
N SER A 140 9.61 -12.81 -6.88
CA SER A 140 10.33 -13.18 -8.09
C SER A 140 9.60 -14.33 -8.80
N SER A 141 9.59 -14.28 -10.14
CA SER A 141 9.03 -15.30 -11.04
C SER A 141 9.89 -16.57 -11.13
N SER A 142 11.08 -16.58 -10.52
CA SER A 142 11.93 -17.78 -10.46
C SER A 142 11.26 -18.89 -9.63
N LEU A 143 10.81 -19.95 -10.31
CA LEU A 143 10.20 -21.19 -9.78
C LEU A 143 9.09 -21.01 -8.71
N VAL A 144 7.86 -21.44 -9.06
CA VAL A 144 6.64 -21.33 -8.22
C VAL A 144 6.82 -21.86 -6.79
N GLU A 145 7.67 -22.86 -6.58
CA GLU A 145 7.94 -23.49 -5.28
C GLU A 145 8.94 -22.73 -4.39
N LEU A 146 9.72 -21.81 -4.95
CA LEU A 146 10.81 -21.08 -4.28
C LEU A 146 10.57 -19.57 -4.24
N ARG A 147 9.34 -19.10 -4.46
CA ARG A 147 8.97 -17.67 -4.55
C ARG A 147 9.60 -16.86 -3.42
N LYS A 148 10.75 -16.26 -3.73
CA LYS A 148 11.46 -15.39 -2.80
C LYS A 148 10.78 -14.04 -2.84
N ARG A 149 10.36 -13.55 -1.68
CA ARG A 149 9.85 -12.19 -1.55
C ARG A 149 10.97 -11.20 -1.87
N VAL A 150 10.73 -10.37 -2.87
CA VAL A 150 11.69 -9.37 -3.38
C VAL A 150 11.46 -8.01 -2.72
N GLY A 151 10.21 -7.69 -2.41
CA GLY A 151 9.84 -6.40 -1.88
C GLY A 151 8.37 -6.29 -1.54
N THR A 152 7.94 -5.05 -1.36
CA THR A 152 6.55 -4.66 -1.14
C THR A 152 6.26 -3.45 -2.02
N THR A 153 5.15 -3.48 -2.73
CA THR A 153 4.61 -2.33 -3.45
C THR A 153 3.55 -1.69 -2.58
N GLU A 154 3.75 -0.43 -2.24
CA GLU A 154 2.76 0.39 -1.56
C GLU A 154 2.05 1.28 -2.58
N VAL A 155 0.74 1.13 -2.67
CA VAL A 155 -0.12 1.94 -3.54
C VAL A 155 -0.94 2.88 -2.68
N TYR A 156 -0.83 4.17 -2.98
CA TYR A 156 -1.53 5.23 -2.28
C TYR A 156 -2.54 5.86 -3.22
N LEU A 157 -3.81 5.83 -2.82
CA LEU A 157 -4.94 6.31 -3.62
C LEU A 157 -5.68 7.42 -2.88
N VAL A 158 -5.97 8.52 -3.57
CA VAL A 158 -6.83 9.60 -3.08
C VAL A 158 -7.96 9.81 -4.06
N ARG A 159 -9.19 9.49 -3.63
CA ARG A 159 -10.41 9.67 -4.42
C ARG A 159 -10.59 11.14 -4.77
N GLN A 160 -10.86 11.42 -6.05
CA GLN A 160 -11.22 12.74 -6.53
C GLN A 160 -12.76 12.86 -6.51
N PRO A 161 -13.29 14.07 -6.26
CA PRO A 161 -14.73 14.30 -6.40
C PRO A 161 -15.12 13.99 -7.85
N THR A 162 -15.95 12.97 -8.01
CA THR A 162 -16.49 12.51 -9.30
C THR A 162 -18.00 12.42 -9.13
N ASP A 163 -18.76 12.76 -10.16
CA ASP A 163 -20.21 12.58 -10.12
C ASP A 163 -20.55 11.08 -9.99
N ASP A 164 -21.50 10.75 -9.11
CA ASP A 164 -21.85 9.35 -8.80
C ASP A 164 -22.34 8.56 -10.03
N ASP A 165 -22.81 9.26 -11.06
CA ASP A 165 -23.30 8.71 -12.33
C ASP A 165 -22.19 8.22 -13.29
N VAL A 166 -20.92 8.47 -12.97
CA VAL A 166 -19.80 7.99 -13.77
C VAL A 166 -19.48 6.53 -13.40
N LYS A 167 -19.34 5.67 -14.43
CA LYS A 167 -18.97 4.24 -14.27
C LYS A 167 -17.59 4.01 -13.67
N ASN A 168 -16.74 5.05 -13.66
CA ASN A 168 -15.37 4.99 -13.20
C ASN A 168 -15.18 6.00 -12.07
N ASP A 169 -14.54 5.57 -10.99
CA ASP A 169 -14.07 6.45 -9.93
C ASP A 169 -12.65 6.96 -10.26
N ALA A 170 -12.46 8.27 -10.16
CA ALA A 170 -11.15 8.88 -10.37
C ALA A 170 -10.34 8.89 -9.06
N TYR A 171 -9.10 8.42 -9.12
CA TYR A 171 -8.15 8.46 -8.01
C TYR A 171 -6.84 9.11 -8.45
N ARG A 172 -6.23 9.91 -7.58
CA ARG A 172 -4.80 10.20 -7.68
C ARG A 172 -4.03 9.04 -7.09
N CYS A 173 -3.01 8.58 -7.80
CA CYS A 173 -2.31 7.35 -7.47
C CYS A 173 -0.80 7.54 -7.46
N ARG A 174 -0.21 7.25 -6.30
CA ARG A 174 1.24 7.20 -6.08
C ARG A 174 1.63 5.76 -5.76
N ILE A 175 2.63 5.25 -6.46
CA ILE A 175 3.14 3.90 -6.25
C ILE A 175 4.57 4.01 -5.70
N GLU A 176 4.82 3.34 -4.59
CA GLU A 176 6.14 3.23 -3.98
C GLU A 176 6.57 1.77 -3.94
N VAL A 177 7.75 1.48 -4.47
CA VAL A 177 8.33 0.14 -4.47
C VAL A 177 9.43 0.09 -3.42
N VAL A 178 9.28 -0.81 -2.46
CA VAL A 178 10.20 -0.96 -1.31
C VAL A 178 10.86 -2.33 -1.37
N PRO A 179 12.20 -2.42 -1.44
CA PRO A 179 12.90 -3.71 -1.46
C PRO A 179 12.82 -4.40 -0.09
N PHE A 180 12.80 -5.73 -0.10
CA PHE A 180 12.77 -6.54 1.12
C PHE A 180 14.17 -6.63 1.72
N LYS A 181 14.48 -5.73 2.67
CA LYS A 181 15.75 -5.65 3.40
C LYS A 181 15.49 -5.49 4.91
N GLN A 182 16.42 -5.94 5.75
CA GLN A 182 16.32 -5.79 7.21
C GLN A 182 16.34 -4.32 7.67
N LEU A 183 17.01 -3.44 6.90
CA LEU A 183 17.05 -2.00 7.10
C LEU A 183 16.68 -1.33 5.77
N ILE A 184 15.62 -0.52 5.81
CA ILE A 184 15.11 0.20 4.64
C ILE A 184 15.52 1.67 4.81
N LEU A 185 16.38 2.17 3.93
CA LEU A 185 16.73 3.58 3.88
C LEU A 185 15.73 4.30 2.96
N LYS A 186 15.53 5.60 3.18
CA LYS A 186 14.65 6.42 2.33
C LYS A 186 15.12 6.45 0.86
N SER A 187 16.41 6.23 0.60
CA SER A 187 17.00 6.12 -0.73
C SER A 187 16.70 4.79 -1.43
N ASP A 188 16.29 3.76 -0.70
CA ASP A 188 15.90 2.46 -1.27
C ASP A 188 14.45 2.46 -1.77
N VAL A 189 13.64 3.45 -1.36
CA VAL A 189 12.23 3.57 -1.76
C VAL A 189 12.16 4.21 -3.14
N ILE A 190 11.54 3.50 -4.07
CA ILE A 190 11.41 3.95 -5.45
C ILE A 190 10.00 4.48 -5.63
N VAL A 191 9.91 5.79 -5.86
CA VAL A 191 8.63 6.45 -6.13
C VAL A 191 8.43 6.42 -7.64
N ILE A 192 7.37 5.76 -8.08
CA ILE A 192 6.94 5.76 -9.47
C ILE A 192 5.96 6.92 -9.60
N GLU A 193 6.45 8.01 -10.20
CA GLU A 193 5.63 9.17 -10.49
C GLU A 193 4.76 8.90 -11.72
N THR A 194 3.47 9.13 -11.58
CA THR A 194 2.53 9.08 -12.69
C THR A 194 2.68 10.36 -13.52
N LYS A 195 3.17 10.25 -14.76
CA LYS A 195 3.01 11.32 -15.75
C LYS A 195 1.65 11.18 -16.45
N GLU A 196 1.00 12.33 -16.65
CA GLU A 196 -0.20 12.47 -17.52
C GLU A 196 0.11 12.10 -18.97
#